data_AF-A0A7G9P3A4-F1
#
_entry.id   AF-A0A7G9P3A4-F1
#
_cell.length_a   1.000
_cell.length_b   1.000
_cell.length_c   1.000
_cell.angle_alpha   90.00
_cell.angle_beta   90.00
_cell.angle_gamma   90.00
#
_symmetry.space_group_name_H-M   'P 1'
#
loop_
_entity.id
_entity.type
_entity.pdbx_description
1 polymer ?
#
loop_
_entity_poly.entity_id
_entity_poly.type
_entity_poly.pdbx_seq_one_letter_code
_entity_poly.pdbx_strand_id
1 'polypeptide(L)'
;MRTLHKPYNITPRHFNDLLDLQPDDIGRCDPARLNLLCATGLPGAEDLDVDACLERLDAWSAWIAQQTAAERSYFDGHATEYNHSEPYWRIIVLTTVLQLHFGVQYEPRLLDWNRWDWKDSRDVLLHGVLGSRRTGSCPSLPVLIIAIGRRLGYPMFQVHAPCHVFSR
;
A
#
# COMPACT_ATOMS: atom_id res chain seq x y z
N MET A 1 -6.66 8.31 22.55
CA MET A 1 -6.56 8.14 21.08
C MET A 1 -7.84 7.49 20.58
N ARG A 2 -8.72 8.22 19.89
CA ARG A 2 -9.86 7.62 19.18
C ARG A 2 -9.29 6.86 17.99
N THR A 3 -9.49 5.56 17.94
CA THR A 3 -9.25 4.74 16.75
C THR A 3 -10.11 5.30 15.61
N LEU A 4 -9.48 6.01 14.67
CA LEU A 4 -10.05 6.32 13.34
C LEU A 4 -10.10 5.05 12.46
N HIS A 5 -10.33 3.90 13.07
CA HIS A 5 -10.52 2.66 12.33
C HIS A 5 -12.01 2.59 12.01
N LYS A 6 -12.40 3.01 10.81
CA LYS A 6 -13.62 2.48 10.22
C LYS A 6 -13.30 0.99 10.00
N PRO A 7 -13.85 0.05 10.79
CA PRO A 7 -13.56 -1.35 10.54
C PRO A 7 -14.04 -1.65 9.12
N TYR A 8 -13.15 -2.23 8.31
CA TYR A 8 -13.55 -2.75 7.02
C TYR A 8 -14.55 -3.89 7.27
N ASN A 9 -15.84 -3.57 7.24
CA ASN A 9 -16.91 -4.47 7.64
C ASN A 9 -17.67 -5.04 6.44
N ILE A 10 -17.20 -4.72 5.23
CA ILE A 10 -17.61 -5.36 3.99
C ILE A 10 -16.35 -5.97 3.37
N THR A 11 -16.46 -7.23 2.94
CA THR A 11 -15.33 -8.00 2.42
C THR A 11 -15.76 -8.74 1.15
N PRO A 12 -15.72 -8.10 -0.03
CA PRO A 12 -15.96 -8.80 -1.29
C PRO A 12 -14.89 -9.88 -1.46
N ARG A 13 -15.26 -11.11 -1.84
CA ARG A 13 -14.31 -12.22 -2.00
C ARG A 13 -13.84 -12.37 -3.43
N HIS A 14 -14.69 -12.01 -4.38
CA HIS A 14 -14.42 -12.07 -5.81
C HIS A 14 -14.67 -10.73 -6.49
N PHE A 15 -14.16 -10.58 -7.72
CA PHE A 15 -14.37 -9.37 -8.51
C PHE A 15 -15.85 -9.10 -8.78
N ASN A 16 -16.68 -10.12 -8.98
CA ASN A 16 -18.12 -9.92 -9.17
C ASN A 16 -18.79 -9.33 -7.91
N ASP A 17 -18.38 -9.78 -6.71
CA ASP A 17 -18.90 -9.23 -5.45
C ASP A 17 -18.61 -7.72 -5.33
N LEU A 18 -17.48 -7.26 -5.87
CA LEU A 18 -17.13 -5.83 -5.93
C LEU A 18 -18.11 -5.06 -6.82
N LEU A 19 -18.50 -5.63 -7.97
CA LEU A 19 -19.40 -4.98 -8.92
C LEU A 19 -20.84 -4.88 -8.39
N ASP A 20 -21.22 -5.77 -7.48
CA ASP A 20 -22.53 -5.78 -6.84
C ASP A 20 -22.63 -4.79 -5.66
N LEU A 21 -21.52 -4.18 -5.22
CA LEU A 21 -21.52 -3.19 -4.13
C LEU A 21 -22.17 -1.87 -4.56
N GLN A 22 -22.90 -1.26 -3.63
CA GLN A 22 -23.33 0.12 -3.78
C GLN A 22 -22.14 1.08 -3.60
N PRO A 23 -22.11 2.25 -4.26
CA PRO A 23 -21.00 3.20 -4.12
C PRO A 23 -20.66 3.57 -2.66
N ASP A 24 -21.68 3.69 -1.81
CA ASP A 24 -21.52 4.01 -0.38
C ASP A 24 -20.83 2.90 0.43
N ASP A 25 -20.85 1.66 -0.08
CA ASP A 25 -20.23 0.49 0.55
C ASP A 25 -18.73 0.36 0.24
N ILE A 26 -18.25 0.98 -0.84
CA ILE A 26 -16.83 0.90 -1.25
C ILE A 26 -15.92 1.45 -0.14
N GLY A 27 -16.31 2.55 0.50
CA GLY A 27 -15.56 3.17 1.60
C GLY A 27 -15.51 2.34 2.89
N ARG A 28 -16.16 1.18 2.92
CA ARG A 28 -16.22 0.23 4.05
C ARG A 28 -15.41 -1.05 3.76
N CYS A 29 -14.73 -1.12 2.62
CA CYS A 29 -13.88 -2.24 2.24
C CYS A 29 -12.38 -1.92 2.40
N ASP A 30 -11.54 -2.96 2.56
CA ASP A 30 -10.09 -2.79 2.57
C ASP A 30 -9.58 -2.38 1.18
N PRO A 31 -8.94 -1.21 1.02
CA PRO A 31 -8.42 -0.76 -0.27
C PRO A 31 -7.42 -1.73 -0.90
N ALA A 32 -6.66 -2.49 -0.11
CA ALA A 32 -5.76 -3.50 -0.64
C ALA A 32 -6.54 -4.62 -1.34
N ARG A 33 -7.60 -5.13 -0.69
CA ARG A 33 -8.46 -6.16 -1.27
C ARG A 33 -9.16 -5.67 -2.53
N LEU A 34 -9.71 -4.45 -2.51
CA LEU A 34 -10.32 -3.84 -3.71
C LEU A 34 -9.32 -3.77 -4.87
N ASN A 35 -8.10 -3.27 -4.61
CA ASN A 35 -7.07 -3.14 -5.64
C ASN A 35 -6.65 -4.49 -6.22
N LEU A 36 -6.49 -5.52 -5.37
CA LEU A 36 -6.15 -6.88 -5.80
C LEU A 36 -7.30 -7.52 -6.60
N LEU A 37 -8.56 -7.35 -6.18
CA LEU A 37 -9.71 -7.88 -6.92
C LEU A 37 -9.82 -7.25 -8.32
N CYS A 38 -9.53 -5.96 -8.47
CA CYS A 38 -9.48 -5.30 -9.77
C CYS A 38 -8.40 -5.85 -10.71
N ALA A 39 -7.40 -6.57 -10.21
CA ALA A 39 -6.39 -7.24 -11.04
C ALA A 39 -6.87 -8.57 -11.62
N THR A 40 -7.95 -9.15 -11.09
CA THR A 40 -8.44 -10.48 -11.47
C THR A 40 -8.74 -10.55 -12.97
N GLY A 41 -8.08 -11.48 -13.67
CA GLY A 41 -8.27 -11.70 -15.11
C GLY A 41 -7.56 -10.70 -16.02
N LEU A 42 -6.78 -9.75 -15.47
CA LEU A 42 -5.92 -8.88 -16.26
C LEU A 42 -4.59 -9.58 -16.61
N PRO A 43 -3.93 -9.20 -17.72
CA PRO A 43 -2.62 -9.74 -18.06
C PRO A 43 -1.61 -9.48 -16.94
N GLY A 44 -0.79 -10.49 -16.63
CA GLY A 44 0.20 -10.45 -15.55
C GLY A 44 -0.34 -10.84 -14.17
N ALA A 45 -1.65 -11.08 -14.03
CA ALA A 45 -2.30 -11.51 -12.78
C ALA A 45 -2.78 -12.97 -12.84
N GLU A 46 -2.23 -13.79 -13.74
CA GLU A 46 -2.65 -15.18 -13.94
C GLU A 46 -2.45 -16.04 -12.69
N ASP A 47 -1.39 -15.77 -11.93
CA ASP A 47 -1.05 -16.46 -10.67
C ASP A 47 -1.46 -15.65 -9.42
N LEU A 48 -2.40 -14.72 -9.55
CA LEU A 48 -2.83 -13.87 -8.44
C LEU A 48 -3.57 -14.68 -7.37
N ASP A 49 -2.97 -14.71 -6.18
CA ASP A 49 -3.63 -15.14 -4.95
C ASP A 49 -3.87 -13.92 -4.05
N VAL A 50 -5.13 -13.50 -3.99
CA VAL A 50 -5.56 -12.31 -3.23
C VAL A 50 -5.30 -12.49 -1.74
N ASP A 51 -5.61 -13.66 -1.18
CA ASP A 51 -5.51 -13.88 0.26
C ASP A 51 -4.03 -13.99 0.66
N ALA A 52 -3.18 -14.65 -0.13
CA ALA A 52 -1.73 -14.68 0.10
C ALA A 52 -1.10 -13.27 0.00
N CYS A 53 -1.60 -12.41 -0.88
CA CYS A 53 -1.17 -11.00 -0.94
C CYS A 53 -1.55 -10.23 0.33
N LEU A 54 -2.76 -10.45 0.87
CA LEU A 54 -3.21 -9.80 2.10
C LEU A 54 -2.43 -10.30 3.33
N GLU A 55 -2.20 -11.61 3.43
CA GLU A 55 -1.36 -12.19 4.49
C GLU A 55 0.06 -11.60 4.47
N ARG A 56 0.63 -11.38 3.29
CA ARG A 56 1.93 -10.72 3.13
C ARG A 56 1.90 -9.27 3.63
N LEU A 57 0.84 -8.51 3.32
CA LEU A 57 0.68 -7.14 3.83
C LEU A 57 0.57 -7.11 5.35
N ASP A 58 -0.15 -8.05 5.94
CA ASP A 58 -0.30 -8.15 7.39
C ASP A 58 1.03 -8.49 8.06
N ALA A 59 1.80 -9.43 7.49
CA ALA A 59 3.14 -9.77 7.95
C ALA A 59 4.11 -8.57 7.86
N TRP A 60 4.10 -7.84 6.73
CA TRP A 60 4.92 -6.64 6.57
C TRP A 60 4.52 -5.54 7.53
N SER A 61 3.21 -5.36 7.76
CA SER A 61 2.67 -4.39 8.71
C SER A 61 3.09 -4.72 10.14
N ALA A 62 3.01 -6.00 10.54
CA ALA A 62 3.46 -6.45 11.85
C ALA A 62 4.97 -6.19 12.07
N TRP A 63 5.80 -6.45 11.05
CA TRP A 63 7.22 -6.16 11.10
C TRP A 63 7.49 -4.64 11.24
N ILE A 64 6.83 -3.82 10.43
CA ILE A 64 6.98 -2.35 10.49
C ILE A 64 6.51 -1.81 11.84
N ALA A 65 5.46 -2.37 12.44
CA ALA A 65 5.01 -1.99 13.79
C ALA A 65 6.11 -2.25 14.83
N GLN A 66 6.77 -3.41 14.76
CA GLN A 66 7.88 -3.77 15.65
C GLN A 66 9.08 -2.83 15.46
N GLN A 67 9.47 -2.54 14.22
CA GLN A 67 10.56 -1.61 13.94
C GLN A 67 10.24 -0.19 14.42
N THR A 68 9.01 0.29 14.17
CA THR A 68 8.56 1.60 14.67
C THR A 68 8.61 1.66 16.19
N ALA A 69 8.22 0.59 16.90
CA ALA A 69 8.30 0.55 18.36
C ALA A 69 9.75 0.54 18.86
N ALA A 70 10.64 -0.23 18.22
CA ALA A 70 12.05 -0.34 18.56
C ALA A 70 12.79 0.99 18.39
N GLU A 71 12.47 1.75 17.33
CA GLU A 71 13.12 3.03 17.01
C GLU A 71 12.55 4.23 17.79
N ARG A 72 11.58 4.02 18.69
CA ARG A 72 10.91 5.13 19.38
C ARG A 72 11.88 5.97 20.21
N SER A 73 12.79 5.33 20.95
CA SER A 73 13.77 6.06 21.77
C SER A 73 14.74 6.88 20.92
N TYR A 74 15.06 6.41 19.70
CA TYR A 74 15.88 7.17 18.77
C TYR A 74 15.15 8.46 18.36
N PHE A 75 13.88 8.35 17.96
CA PHE A 75 13.06 9.53 17.63
C PHE A 75 12.96 10.51 18.80
N ASP A 76 12.76 10.04 20.02
CA ASP A 76 12.67 10.91 21.20
C ASP A 76 13.95 11.72 21.43
N GLY A 77 15.12 11.13 21.17
CA GLY A 77 16.41 11.79 21.27
C GLY A 77 16.77 12.69 20.08
N HIS A 78 16.15 12.48 18.92
CA HIS A 78 16.51 13.13 17.64
C HIS A 78 15.31 13.78 16.94
N ALA A 79 14.29 14.19 17.71
CA ALA A 79 13.03 14.70 17.14
C ALA A 79 13.23 15.91 16.20
N THR A 80 14.29 16.70 16.39
CA THR A 80 14.68 17.81 15.52
C THR A 80 14.96 17.36 14.08
N GLU A 81 15.56 16.18 13.87
CA GLU A 81 15.83 15.60 12.54
C GLU A 81 14.54 15.30 11.77
N TYR A 82 13.44 15.15 12.50
CA TYR A 82 12.12 14.80 11.99
C TYR A 82 11.12 15.96 12.09
N ASN A 83 11.61 17.21 12.18
CA ASN A 83 10.77 18.42 12.33
C ASN A 83 9.81 18.34 13.53
N HIS A 84 10.19 17.63 14.59
CA HIS A 84 9.35 17.31 15.74
C HIS A 84 8.01 16.63 15.38
N SER A 85 7.94 15.97 14.22
CA SER A 85 6.72 15.38 13.68
C SER A 85 6.78 13.85 13.76
N GLU A 86 6.07 13.29 14.73
CA GLU A 86 5.92 11.85 14.87
C GLU A 86 5.28 11.20 13.64
N PRO A 87 4.21 11.75 13.02
CA PRO A 87 3.66 11.19 11.79
C PRO A 87 4.68 11.14 10.65
N TYR A 88 5.50 12.18 10.51
CA TYR A 88 6.56 12.22 9.49
C TYR A 88 7.61 11.13 9.73
N TRP A 89 8.09 10.99 10.96
CA TRP A 89 9.00 9.91 11.35
C TRP A 89 8.41 8.52 11.11
N ARG A 90 7.14 8.29 11.47
CA ARG A 90 6.46 7.00 11.23
C ARG A 90 6.42 6.62 9.75
N ILE A 91 6.20 7.59 8.87
CA ILE A 91 6.24 7.36 7.42
C ILE A 91 7.67 7.10 6.93
N ILE A 92 8.68 7.77 7.48
CA ILE A 92 10.09 7.44 7.18
C ILE A 92 10.40 6.00 7.58
N VAL A 93 10.07 5.57 8.80
CA VAL A 93 10.30 4.18 9.23
C VAL A 93 9.59 3.20 8.29
N LEU A 94 8.33 3.44 7.97
CA LEU A 94 7.55 2.60 7.06
C LEU A 94 8.25 2.48 5.68
N THR A 95 8.59 3.60 5.05
CA THR A 95 9.18 3.57 3.69
C THR A 95 10.60 3.03 3.70
N THR A 96 11.40 3.32 4.72
CA THR A 96 12.73 2.76 4.91
C THR A 96 12.69 1.24 5.06
N VAL A 97 11.77 0.71 5.87
CA VAL A 97 11.63 -0.75 6.03
C VAL A 97 11.16 -1.39 4.72
N LEU A 98 10.21 -0.78 4.00
CA LEU A 98 9.80 -1.27 2.68
C LEU A 98 10.99 -1.37 1.72
N GLN A 99 11.83 -0.34 1.65
CA GLN A 99 12.97 -0.30 0.74
C GLN A 99 14.10 -1.23 1.16
N LEU A 100 14.57 -1.11 2.41
CA LEU A 100 15.79 -1.77 2.87
C LEU A 100 15.56 -3.23 3.30
N HIS A 101 14.39 -3.53 3.86
CA HIS A 101 14.10 -4.87 4.37
C HIS A 101 13.30 -5.72 3.38
N PHE A 102 12.30 -5.13 2.71
CA PHE A 102 11.46 -5.85 1.76
C PHE A 102 11.86 -5.67 0.29
N GLY A 103 12.88 -4.85 0.02
CA GLY A 103 13.41 -4.62 -1.32
C GLY A 103 12.44 -3.89 -2.25
N VAL A 104 11.47 -3.16 -1.70
CA VAL A 104 10.47 -2.44 -2.49
C VAL A 104 11.09 -1.23 -3.17
N GLN A 105 10.93 -1.14 -4.48
CA GLN A 105 11.52 -0.05 -5.28
C GLN A 105 10.53 0.52 -6.29
N TYR A 106 10.82 1.73 -6.78
CA TYR A 106 10.15 2.25 -7.96
C TYR A 106 10.74 1.56 -9.19
N GLU A 107 9.89 1.11 -10.12
CA GLU A 107 10.30 0.50 -11.38
C GLU A 107 11.00 1.54 -12.27
N PRO A 108 12.33 1.47 -12.46
CA PRO A 108 13.07 2.54 -13.13
C PRO A 108 12.64 2.75 -14.57
N ARG A 109 12.21 1.67 -15.25
CA ARG A 109 11.67 1.74 -16.62
C ARG A 109 10.50 2.71 -16.73
N LEU A 110 9.63 2.76 -15.72
CA LEU A 110 8.40 3.54 -15.72
C LEU A 110 8.59 5.02 -15.39
N LEU A 111 9.85 5.47 -15.20
CA LEU A 111 10.20 6.88 -15.17
C LEU A 111 10.10 7.52 -16.57
N ASP A 112 10.27 6.73 -17.62
CA ASP A 112 10.03 7.13 -19.01
C ASP A 112 8.60 6.75 -19.40
N TRP A 113 7.74 7.77 -19.62
CA TRP A 113 6.33 7.57 -19.95
C TRP A 113 6.13 6.70 -21.21
N ASN A 114 7.07 6.74 -22.16
CA ASN A 114 6.98 5.97 -23.40
C ASN A 114 7.17 4.46 -23.18
N ARG A 115 7.65 4.05 -22.01
CA ARG A 115 7.92 2.66 -21.68
C ARG A 115 6.81 2.00 -20.88
N TRP A 116 5.70 2.70 -20.62
CA TRP A 116 4.55 2.13 -19.93
C TRP A 116 3.85 1.08 -20.79
N ASP A 117 3.69 -0.13 -20.24
CA ASP A 117 2.78 -1.12 -20.80
C ASP A 117 1.53 -1.19 -19.91
N TRP A 118 0.49 -0.48 -20.32
CA TRP A 118 -0.78 -0.43 -19.60
C TRP A 118 -1.54 -1.77 -19.59
N LYS A 119 -1.07 -2.78 -20.34
CA LYS A 119 -1.66 -4.11 -20.34
C LYS A 119 -1.11 -4.99 -19.22
N ASP A 120 0.14 -4.77 -18.79
CA ASP A 120 0.71 -5.53 -17.66
C ASP A 120 0.22 -4.94 -16.34
N SER A 121 -0.76 -5.60 -15.72
CA SER A 121 -1.36 -5.15 -14.47
C SER A 121 -0.36 -5.07 -13.31
N ARG A 122 0.79 -5.76 -13.38
CA ARG A 122 1.86 -5.70 -12.36
C ARG A 122 2.51 -4.32 -12.28
N ASP A 123 2.49 -3.55 -13.38
CA ASP A 123 3.06 -2.20 -13.41
C ASP A 123 2.12 -1.18 -12.75
N VAL A 124 0.83 -1.49 -12.59
CA VAL A 124 -0.21 -0.52 -12.20
C VAL A 124 -0.85 -0.85 -10.85
N LEU A 125 -0.98 -2.14 -10.52
CA LEU A 125 -1.70 -2.62 -9.34
C LEU A 125 -0.78 -3.22 -8.28
N LEU A 126 -1.29 -3.31 -7.06
CA LEU A 126 -0.56 -3.67 -5.85
C LEU A 126 0.12 -5.04 -5.94
N HIS A 127 -0.48 -5.98 -6.69
CA HIS A 127 0.04 -7.34 -6.78
C HIS A 127 1.43 -7.43 -7.41
N GLY A 128 1.80 -6.51 -8.31
CA GLY A 128 3.16 -6.47 -8.87
C GLY A 128 4.22 -6.19 -7.81
N VAL A 129 3.92 -5.28 -6.89
CA VAL A 129 4.80 -4.93 -5.76
C VAL A 129 4.86 -6.05 -4.72
N LEU A 130 3.72 -6.72 -4.48
CA LEU A 130 3.63 -7.86 -3.56
C LEU A 130 4.11 -9.18 -4.18
N GLY A 131 4.39 -9.21 -5.48
CA GLY A 131 4.98 -10.34 -6.19
C GLY A 131 6.50 -10.37 -6.08
N SER A 132 7.14 -11.25 -6.87
CA SER A 132 8.59 -11.44 -6.88
C SER A 132 9.37 -10.20 -7.35
N ARG A 133 8.76 -9.34 -8.18
CA ARG A 133 9.42 -8.14 -8.72
C ARG A 133 9.80 -7.14 -7.64
N ARG A 134 8.96 -6.99 -6.60
CA ARG A 134 9.09 -5.96 -5.56
C ARG A 134 9.18 -4.53 -6.11
N THR A 135 8.88 -4.31 -7.39
CA THR A 135 8.84 -2.99 -7.99
C THR A 135 7.41 -2.51 -8.16
N GLY A 136 7.21 -1.21 -8.05
CA GLY A 136 5.94 -0.55 -8.28
C GLY A 136 6.11 0.80 -8.97
N SER A 137 5.01 1.49 -9.19
CA SER A 137 4.97 2.78 -9.87
C SER A 137 4.07 3.74 -9.11
N CYS A 138 3.84 4.95 -9.66
CA CYS A 138 2.99 5.94 -9.01
C CYS A 138 1.56 5.44 -8.67
N PRO A 139 0.84 4.62 -9.46
CA PRO A 139 -0.45 4.06 -9.05
C PRO A 139 -0.37 2.94 -7.99
N SER A 140 0.71 2.16 -7.90
CA SER A 140 0.76 0.97 -7.03
C SER A 140 1.46 1.21 -5.69
N LEU A 141 2.55 1.98 -5.65
CA LEU A 141 3.30 2.23 -4.40
C LEU A 141 2.50 3.00 -3.35
N PRO A 142 1.72 4.05 -3.68
CA PRO A 142 0.86 4.70 -2.70
C PRO A 142 -0.20 3.76 -2.13
N VAL A 143 -0.73 2.83 -2.93
CA VAL A 143 -1.69 1.83 -2.44
C VAL A 143 -1.03 0.93 -1.40
N LEU A 144 0.21 0.48 -1.63
CA LEU A 144 0.98 -0.28 -0.66
C LEU A 144 1.17 0.49 0.66
N ILE A 145 1.63 1.75 0.57
CA ILE A 145 1.88 2.60 1.74
C ILE A 145 0.57 2.85 2.51
N ILE A 146 -0.55 3.11 1.82
CA ILE A 146 -1.86 3.31 2.44
C ILE A 146 -2.35 2.02 3.09
N ALA A 147 -2.23 0.88 2.41
CA ALA A 147 -2.67 -0.41 2.91
C ALA A 147 -1.97 -0.79 4.23
N ILE A 148 -0.65 -0.58 4.28
CA ILE A 148 0.17 -0.82 5.48
C ILE A 148 -0.09 0.24 6.54
N GLY A 149 -0.06 1.52 6.17
CA GLY A 149 -0.30 2.62 7.10
C GLY A 149 -1.64 2.49 7.82
N ARG A 150 -2.70 2.12 7.10
CA ARG A 150 -4.02 1.90 7.72
C ARG A 150 -4.08 0.67 8.63
N ARG A 151 -3.33 -0.40 8.32
CA ARG A 151 -3.14 -1.56 9.23
C ARG A 151 -2.40 -1.15 10.51
N LEU A 152 -1.48 -0.20 10.42
CA LEU A 152 -0.79 0.41 11.57
C LEU A 152 -1.65 1.46 12.31
N GLY A 153 -2.88 1.72 11.85
CA GLY A 153 -3.78 2.71 12.44
C GLY A 153 -3.55 4.16 12.00
N TYR A 154 -2.74 4.38 10.96
CA TYR A 154 -2.44 5.71 10.42
C TYR A 154 -3.58 6.19 9.51
N PRO A 155 -4.02 7.46 9.61
CA PRO A 155 -5.10 7.99 8.77
C PRO A 155 -4.58 8.35 7.38
N MET A 156 -4.30 7.33 6.56
CA MET A 156 -3.72 7.49 5.22
C MET A 156 -4.80 7.58 4.13
N PHE A 157 -4.56 8.41 3.12
CA PHE A 157 -5.45 8.62 1.97
C PHE A 157 -4.67 8.68 0.66
N GLN A 158 -5.33 8.27 -0.42
CA GLN A 158 -4.79 8.42 -1.78
C GLN A 158 -5.11 9.82 -2.30
N VAL A 159 -4.14 10.42 -2.99
CA VAL A 159 -4.26 11.71 -3.65
C VAL A 159 -3.77 11.59 -5.08
N HIS A 160 -4.38 12.36 -5.96
CA HIS A 160 -3.99 12.46 -7.35
C HIS A 160 -3.54 13.89 -7.68
N ALA A 161 -2.47 13.99 -8.46
CA ALA A 161 -2.04 15.17 -9.19
C ALA A 161 -1.96 14.80 -10.69
N PRO A 162 -1.91 15.75 -11.63
CA PRO A 162 -1.80 15.43 -13.05
C PRO A 162 -0.69 14.39 -13.30
N CYS A 163 -1.08 13.23 -13.85
CA CYS A 163 -0.20 12.10 -14.15
C CYS A 163 0.55 11.48 -12.95
N HIS A 164 0.08 11.69 -11.71
CA HIS A 164 0.74 11.14 -10.53
C HIS A 164 -0.23 10.81 -9.39
N VAL A 165 0.10 9.78 -8.62
CA VAL A 165 -0.66 9.37 -7.43
C VAL A 165 0.31 9.29 -6.25
N PHE A 166 -0.11 9.76 -5.09
CA PHE A 166 0.69 9.73 -3.87
C PHE A 166 -0.17 9.48 -2.61
N SER A 167 0.48 9.10 -1.52
CA SER A 167 -0.14 8.89 -0.21
C SER A 167 -0.03 10.16 0.64
N ARG A 168 -1.11 10.52 1.35
CA ARG A 168 -1.14 11.58 2.37
C ARG A 168 -1.68 11.07 3.70
#